data_AF-A0A962ZWD9-F1
#
_entry.id   AF-A0A962ZWD9-F1
#
_cell.length_a   1.000
_cell.length_b   1.000
_cell.length_c   1.000
_cell.angle_alpha   90.00
_cell.angle_beta   90.00
_cell.angle_gamma   90.00
#
_symmetry.space_group_name_H-M   'P 1'
#
loop_
_entity.id
_entity.type
_entity.pdbx_description
1 polymer ?
#
loop_
_entity_poly.entity_id
_entity_poly.type
_entity_poly.pdbx_seq_one_letter_code
_entity_poly.pdbx_strand_id
1 'polypeptide(L)'
;MNSMNRFFCAIAVGCALLMSSLVSAAALPDFREIVKENSPAVVKIIVEHSARGGAPGQPGADEIPEYLRRFFEFRGAPPPQHEQMGMGSGFIIS
;
A
#
# COMPACT_ATOMS: atom_id res chain seq x y z
N MET A 1 24.09 59.42 17.58
CA MET A 1 23.44 58.13 17.26
C MET A 1 22.50 57.78 18.40
N ASN A 2 21.20 57.75 18.13
CA ASN A 2 20.21 58.43 18.97
C ASN A 2 19.67 57.55 20.11
N SER A 3 19.63 58.10 21.33
CA SER A 3 19.06 57.44 22.52
C SER A 3 17.66 56.88 22.26
N MET A 4 16.87 57.59 21.43
CA MET A 4 15.55 57.18 20.96
C MET A 4 15.54 55.87 20.16
N ASN A 5 16.58 55.60 19.34
CA ASN A 5 16.70 54.34 18.61
C ASN A 5 17.01 53.17 19.56
N ARG A 6 17.73 53.42 20.66
CA ARG A 6 18.05 52.39 21.68
C ARG A 6 16.80 51.96 22.44
N PHE A 7 15.92 52.92 22.78
CA PHE A 7 14.61 52.63 23.38
C PHE A 7 13.71 51.85 22.43
N PHE A 8 13.66 52.25 21.16
CA PHE A 8 12.85 51.55 20.15
C PHE A 8 13.32 50.10 19.94
N CYS A 9 14.63 49.87 19.90
CA CYS A 9 15.20 48.52 19.85
C CYS A 9 14.86 47.70 21.10
N ALA A 10 14.94 48.28 22.30
CA ALA A 10 14.61 47.58 23.54
C ALA A 10 13.13 47.15 23.58
N ILE A 11 12.22 48.02 23.13
CA ILE A 11 10.79 47.72 23.01
C ILE A 11 10.57 46.61 21.97
N ALA A 12 11.20 46.71 20.80
CA ALA A 12 11.06 45.70 19.74
C ALA A 12 11.56 44.32 20.18
N VAL A 13 12.69 44.25 20.89
CA VAL A 13 13.23 43.01 21.46
C VAL A 13 12.31 42.46 22.55
N GLY A 14 11.79 43.32 23.43
CA GLY A 14 10.81 42.92 24.45
C GLY A 14 9.54 42.33 23.83
N CYS A 15 8.99 42.98 22.80
CA CYS A 15 7.84 42.47 22.05
C CYS A 15 8.14 41.12 21.37
N ALA A 16 9.32 40.97 20.74
CA ALA A 16 9.71 39.71 20.09
C ALA A 16 9.82 38.54 21.09
N LEU A 17 10.35 38.80 22.29
CA LEU A 17 10.43 37.82 23.37
C LEU A 17 9.05 37.41 23.89
N LEU A 18 8.13 38.37 24.04
CA LEU A 18 6.75 38.08 24.45
C LEU A 18 6.00 37.26 23.39
N MET A 19 6.19 37.55 22.11
CA MET A 19 5.56 36.81 21.01
C MET A 19 6.07 35.37 20.89
N SER A 20 7.28 35.07 21.36
CA SER A 20 7.84 33.72 21.34
C SER A 20 7.10 32.75 22.28
N SER A 21 6.39 33.28 23.29
CA SER A 21 5.60 32.47 24.22
C SER A 21 4.27 31.94 23.63
N LEU A 22 3.85 32.48 22.48
CA LEU A 22 2.64 32.02 21.77
C LEU A 22 2.91 30.84 20.82
N VAL A 23 4.16 30.39 20.70
CA VAL A 23 4.50 29.18 19.95
C VAL A 23 4.11 27.96 20.79
N SER A 24 3.00 27.32 20.42
CA SER A 24 2.59 26.01 20.96
C SER A 24 3.06 24.92 20.01
N ALA A 25 3.86 23.98 20.50
CA ALA A 25 4.14 22.73 19.78
C ALA A 25 2.93 21.79 19.91
N ALA A 26 2.46 21.22 18.80
CA ALA A 26 1.43 20.20 18.86
C ALA A 26 2.03 18.92 19.47
N ALA A 27 1.40 18.39 20.51
CA ALA A 27 1.73 17.06 21.03
C ALA A 27 1.29 16.00 20.01
N LEU A 28 2.01 14.87 19.97
CA LEU A 28 1.60 13.74 19.14
C LEU A 28 0.27 13.18 19.66
N PRO A 29 -0.72 12.95 18.79
CA PRO A 29 -1.96 12.29 19.18
C PRO A 29 -1.70 10.83 19.61
N ASP A 30 -2.46 10.37 20.60
CA ASP A 30 -2.46 8.97 21.04
C ASP A 30 -3.51 8.17 20.27
N PHE A 31 -3.08 7.17 19.50
CA PHE A 31 -3.97 6.32 18.69
C PHE A 31 -4.30 4.98 19.36
N ARG A 32 -3.78 4.70 20.56
CA ARG A 32 -3.92 3.37 21.18
C ARG A 32 -5.36 2.96 21.40
N GLU A 33 -6.20 3.89 21.84
CA GLU A 33 -7.62 3.63 22.09
C GLU A 33 -8.37 3.34 20.79
N ILE A 34 -8.20 4.19 19.78
CA ILE A 34 -8.78 4.01 18.44
C ILE A 34 -8.34 2.67 17.83
N VAL A 35 -7.05 2.31 17.94
CA VAL A 35 -6.55 1.03 17.44
C VAL A 35 -7.14 -0.14 18.22
N LYS A 36 -7.22 -0.04 19.55
CA LYS A 36 -7.81 -1.09 20.39
C LYS A 36 -9.26 -1.36 20.02
N GLU A 37 -10.04 -0.30 19.80
CA GLU A 37 -11.46 -0.40 19.47
C GLU A 37 -11.70 -0.92 18.04
N ASN A 38 -10.89 -0.50 17.07
CA ASN A 38 -11.15 -0.75 15.64
C ASN A 38 -10.34 -1.92 15.05
N SER A 39 -9.26 -2.38 15.71
CA SER A 39 -8.46 -3.50 15.24
C SER A 39 -9.23 -4.81 15.00
N PRO A 40 -10.31 -5.16 15.75
CA PRO A 40 -11.08 -6.37 15.45
C PRO A 40 -11.78 -6.35 14.09
N ALA A 41 -11.98 -5.19 13.48
CA ALA A 41 -12.56 -5.07 12.15
C ALA A 41 -11.55 -5.37 11.02
N VAL A 42 -10.26 -5.43 11.32
CA VAL A 42 -9.18 -5.61 10.32
C VAL A 42 -8.97 -7.09 10.04
N VAL A 43 -9.07 -7.47 8.76
CA VAL A 43 -8.93 -8.86 8.32
C VAL A 43 -7.81 -9.04 7.30
N LYS A 44 -7.24 -10.25 7.27
CA LYS A 44 -6.33 -10.70 6.21
C LYS A 44 -7.14 -11.25 5.04
N ILE A 45 -6.85 -10.77 3.84
CA ILE A 45 -7.46 -11.25 2.60
C ILE A 45 -6.45 -12.12 1.86
N ILE A 46 -6.85 -13.32 1.47
CA ILE A 46 -6.10 -14.23 0.61
C ILE A 46 -6.99 -14.53 -0.59
N VAL A 47 -6.45 -14.33 -1.79
CA VAL A 47 -7.13 -14.62 -3.06
C VAL A 47 -6.35 -15.74 -3.75
N GLU A 48 -7.04 -16.83 -4.04
CA GLU A 48 -6.48 -17.99 -4.75
C GLU A 48 -7.08 -18.07 -6.14
N HIS A 49 -6.25 -17.95 -7.18
CA HIS A 49 -6.67 -18.16 -8.55
C HIS A 49 -6.33 -19.59 -9.00
N SER A 50 -7.35 -20.43 -9.10
CA SER A 50 -7.23 -21.69 -9.84
C SER A 50 -7.33 -21.40 -11.33
N ALA A 51 -6.20 -21.36 -12.03
CA ALA A 51 -6.22 -21.39 -13.49
C ALA A 51 -6.83 -22.75 -13.90
N ARG A 52 -8.09 -22.77 -14.34
CA ARG A 52 -8.67 -23.96 -14.98
C ARG A 52 -7.83 -24.25 -16.21
N GLY A 53 -6.92 -25.23 -16.09
CA GLY A 53 -6.07 -25.70 -17.16
C GLY A 53 -6.92 -26.05 -18.38
N GLY A 54 -6.60 -25.41 -19.50
CA GLY A 54 -7.30 -25.58 -20.76
C GLY A 54 -7.54 -24.23 -21.41
N ALA A 55 -6.55 -23.74 -22.17
CA ALA A 55 -6.84 -22.75 -23.19
C ALA A 55 -7.93 -23.33 -24.10
N PRO A 56 -9.09 -22.66 -24.30
CA PRO A 56 -10.10 -23.13 -25.23
C PRO A 56 -9.51 -23.00 -26.64
N GLY A 57 -8.99 -24.12 -27.17
CA GLY A 57 -8.37 -24.16 -28.50
C GLY A 57 -7.07 -24.93 -28.62
N GLN A 58 -6.65 -25.72 -27.62
CA GLN A 58 -5.55 -26.69 -27.82
C GLN A 58 -6.13 -27.95 -28.50
N PRO A 59 -5.79 -28.26 -29.76
CA PRO A 59 -6.15 -29.52 -30.36
C PRO A 59 -5.51 -30.66 -29.55
N GLY A 60 -6.27 -31.73 -29.31
CA GLY A 60 -5.74 -32.92 -28.66
C GLY A 60 -4.57 -33.48 -29.46
N ALA A 61 -3.62 -34.15 -28.78
CA ALA A 61 -2.45 -34.76 -29.44
C ALA A 61 -2.83 -35.74 -30.58
N ASP A 62 -4.06 -36.24 -30.57
CA ASP A 62 -4.63 -37.16 -31.55
C ASP A 62 -5.07 -36.48 -32.86
N GLU A 63 -5.31 -35.16 -32.86
CA GLU A 63 -5.72 -34.40 -34.07
C GLU A 63 -4.54 -33.84 -34.87
N ILE A 64 -3.31 -34.00 -34.36
CA ILE A 64 -2.10 -33.43 -34.96
C ILE A 64 -1.47 -34.47 -35.90
N PRO A 65 -1.31 -34.15 -37.20
CA PRO A 65 -0.59 -35.01 -38.15
C PRO A 65 0.85 -35.33 -37.67
N GLU A 66 1.31 -36.56 -37.91
CA GLU A 66 2.63 -37.05 -37.42
C GLU A 66 3.81 -36.11 -37.75
N TYR A 67 3.85 -35.56 -38.97
CA TYR A 67 4.93 -34.66 -39.39
C TYR A 67 4.94 -33.34 -38.62
N LEU A 68 3.82 -32.96 -38.00
CA LEU A 68 3.69 -31.76 -37.17
C LEU A 68 3.91 -32.03 -35.68
N ARG A 69 3.82 -33.28 -35.21
CA ARG A 69 3.88 -33.63 -33.78
C ARG A 69 5.12 -33.07 -33.08
N ARG A 70 6.29 -33.17 -33.71
CA ARG A 70 7.56 -32.66 -33.19
C ARG A 70 7.54 -31.17 -32.84
N PHE A 71 6.70 -30.37 -33.50
CA PHE A 71 6.58 -28.92 -33.24
C PHE A 71 5.60 -28.60 -32.09
N PHE A 72 4.76 -29.54 -31.70
CA PHE A 72 3.73 -29.38 -30.66
C PHE A 72 3.98 -30.23 -29.40
N GLU A 73 4.90 -31.20 -29.43
CA GLU A 73 5.35 -31.99 -28.27
C GLU A 73 5.71 -31.10 -27.06
N PHE A 74 6.32 -29.93 -27.31
CA PHE A 74 6.68 -28.97 -26.26
C PHE A 74 5.53 -28.05 -25.79
N ARG A 75 4.40 -28.03 -26.50
CA ARG A 75 3.17 -27.33 -26.07
C ARG A 75 2.21 -28.23 -25.28
N GLY A 76 2.48 -29.54 -25.23
CA GLY A 76 1.65 -30.51 -24.49
C GLY A 76 1.89 -30.51 -22.98
N ALA A 77 3.01 -29.96 -22.51
CA ALA A 77 3.17 -29.68 -21.09
C ALA A 77 2.26 -28.49 -20.74
N PRO A 78 1.25 -28.67 -19.87
CA PRO A 78 0.54 -27.53 -19.33
C PRO A 78 1.59 -26.55 -18.80
N PRO A 79 1.54 -25.24 -19.17
CA PRO A 79 2.35 -24.28 -18.46
C PRO A 79 2.10 -24.52 -16.97
N PRO A 80 3.15 -24.57 -16.12
CA PRO A 80 2.95 -24.74 -14.68
C PRO A 80 1.87 -23.74 -14.29
N GLN A 81 0.75 -24.27 -13.77
CA GLN A 81 -0.31 -23.45 -13.20
C GLN A 81 0.37 -22.71 -12.07
N HIS A 82 0.85 -21.52 -12.35
CA HIS A 82 1.31 -20.64 -11.31
C HIS A 82 0.05 -20.26 -10.57
N GLU A 83 -0.13 -20.82 -9.38
CA GLU A 83 -1.12 -20.33 -8.44
C GLU A 83 -0.80 -18.86 -8.19
N GLN A 84 -1.52 -17.98 -8.89
CA GLN A 84 -1.46 -16.57 -8.60
C GLN A 84 -2.22 -16.37 -7.29
N MET A 85 -1.45 -16.22 -6.22
CA MET A 85 -1.96 -15.88 -4.91
C MET A 85 -1.90 -14.36 -4.75
N GLY A 86 -3.05 -13.74 -4.50
CA GLY A 86 -3.15 -12.36 -4.05
C GLY A 86 -3.23 -12.31 -2.52
N MET A 87 -2.58 -11.33 -1.89
CA MET A 87 -2.72 -11.08 -0.46
C MET A 87 -3.01 -9.60 -0.22
N GLY A 88 -3.89 -9.31 0.75
CA GLY A 88 -4.25 -7.96 1.14
C GLY A 88 -4.77 -7.87 2.57
N SER A 89 -5.22 -6.68 2.93
CA SER A 89 -5.92 -6.39 4.19
C SER A 89 -7.20 -5.62 3.89
N GLY A 90 -8.20 -5.73 4.76
CA GLY A 90 -9.46 -5.02 4.61
C GLY A 90 -10.17 -4.82 5.94
N PHE A 91 -11.35 -4.20 5.88
CA PHE A 91 -12.22 -3.93 7.02
C PHE A 91 -13.59 -4.56 6.83
N ILE A 92 -14.21 -5.02 7.91
CA ILE A 92 -15.63 -5.43 7.93
C ILE A 92 -16.48 -4.18 8.20
N ILE A 93 -17.47 -3.91 7.34
CA ILE A 93 -18.48 -2.85 7.51
C ILE A 93 -19.88 -3.48 7.55
N SER A 94 -20.80 -2.91 8.35
CA SER A 94 -22.19 -3.38 8.52
C SER A 94 -23.20 -2.32 8.12
#